data_AF-A0A2K6M8A2-F1
#
_entry.id   AF-A0A2K6M8A2-F1
#
_cell.length_a   1.000
_cell.length_b   1.000
_cell.length_c   1.000
_cell.angle_alpha   90.00
_cell.angle_beta   90.00
_cell.angle_gamma   90.00
#
_symmetry.space_group_name_H-M   'P 1'
#
loop_
_entity.id
_entity.type
_entity.pdbx_description
1 polymer ?
#
loop_
_entity_poly.entity_id
_entity_poly.type
_entity_poly.pdbx_seq_one_letter_code
_entity_poly.pdbx_strand_id
1 'polypeptide(L)'
;MANSGCKDVPGLDEESFLYFAYGSNLLTERIHLRNPSAAFFCVARLQIICMGAKENGLPLEYQEKLKAIEPNDYTGKVSEEIEDIIKKGETQTL
;
A
#
# COMPACT_ATOMS: atom_id res chain seq x y z
N MET A 1 9.32 -9.60 9.83
CA MET A 1 7.93 -9.24 9.50
C MET A 1 7.63 -7.93 10.20
N ALA A 2 7.34 -6.88 9.42
CA ALA A 2 7.09 -5.56 9.96
C ALA A 2 5.74 -5.56 10.68
N ASN A 3 5.78 -5.51 12.00
CA ASN A 3 4.61 -5.38 12.85
C ASN A 3 4.31 -3.89 12.96
N SER A 4 3.71 -3.30 11.91
CA SER A 4 3.24 -1.91 11.97
C SER A 4 1.95 -1.88 12.76
N GLY A 5 1.98 -1.22 13.92
CA GLY A 5 0.82 -1.10 14.80
C GLY A 5 -0.38 -0.46 14.10
N CYS A 6 -1.32 -1.29 13.70
CA CYS A 6 -2.71 -0.92 13.49
C CYS A 6 -3.51 -1.86 14.41
N LYS A 7 -3.97 -1.33 15.53
CA LYS A 7 -4.77 -2.10 16.48
C LYS A 7 -6.17 -2.28 15.91
N ASP A 8 -6.62 -3.53 15.97
CA ASP A 8 -8.03 -3.95 15.90
C ASP A 8 -8.73 -3.84 14.54
N VAL A 9 -8.25 -4.59 13.53
CA VAL A 9 -9.16 -5.12 12.50
C VAL A 9 -9.61 -6.51 12.92
N PRO A 10 -10.91 -6.75 13.17
CA PRO A 10 -11.41 -8.08 13.50
C PRO A 10 -11.20 -9.01 12.30
N GLY A 11 -10.19 -9.88 12.36
CA GLY A 11 -9.94 -10.90 11.34
C GLY A 11 -8.58 -10.86 10.64
N LEU A 12 -7.59 -10.06 11.09
CA LEU A 12 -6.19 -10.31 10.72
C LEU A 12 -5.70 -11.56 11.47
N ASP A 13 -6.02 -12.73 10.91
CA ASP A 13 -5.32 -13.97 11.20
C ASP A 13 -3.84 -13.84 10.83
N GLU A 14 -2.96 -14.60 11.49
CA GLU A 14 -1.51 -14.61 11.16
C GLU A 14 -1.22 -15.08 9.71
N GLU A 15 -2.26 -15.48 8.96
CA GLU A 15 -2.21 -15.93 7.57
C GLU A 15 -2.60 -14.84 6.55
N SER A 16 -3.03 -13.65 7.00
CA SER A 16 -3.37 -12.53 6.11
C SER A 16 -2.13 -11.75 5.65
N PHE A 17 -2.14 -11.30 4.39
CA PHE A 17 -1.11 -10.41 3.82
C PHE A 17 -1.73 -9.21 3.10
N LEU A 18 -0.99 -8.09 3.07
CA LEU A 18 -1.41 -6.90 2.35
C LEU A 18 -1.12 -7.02 0.85
N TYR A 19 -2.12 -6.71 0.03
CA TYR A 19 -2.02 -6.70 -1.43
C TYR A 19 -2.35 -5.29 -1.96
N PHE A 20 -1.43 -4.72 -2.73
CA PHE A 20 -1.66 -3.44 -3.41
C PHE A 20 -2.41 -3.67 -4.72
N ALA A 21 -3.61 -3.11 -4.84
CA ALA A 21 -4.40 -3.15 -6.07
C ALA A 21 -4.28 -1.82 -6.85
N TYR A 22 -4.22 -1.90 -8.17
CA TYR A 22 -4.25 -0.76 -9.09
C TYR A 22 -5.05 -1.10 -10.35
N GLY A 23 -5.71 -0.10 -10.93
CA GLY A 23 -6.49 -0.26 -12.17
C GLY A 23 -7.58 -1.34 -12.04
N SER A 24 -7.64 -2.28 -12.99
CA SER A 24 -8.67 -3.32 -13.02
C SER A 24 -8.66 -4.28 -11.82
N ASN A 25 -7.59 -4.29 -11.02
CA ASN A 25 -7.51 -5.08 -9.79
C ASN A 25 -8.25 -4.43 -8.61
N LEU A 26 -8.71 -3.18 -8.75
CA LEU A 26 -9.62 -2.53 -7.79
C LEU A 26 -11.05 -3.08 -7.87
N LEU A 27 -11.38 -3.85 -8.92
CA LEU A 27 -12.68 -4.49 -9.03
C LEU A 27 -12.77 -5.63 -8.00
N THR A 28 -13.45 -5.36 -6.89
CA THR A 28 -13.67 -6.31 -5.79
C THR A 28 -14.19 -7.66 -6.29
N GLU A 29 -15.12 -7.65 -7.23
CA GLU A 29 -15.66 -8.88 -7.83
C GLU A 29 -14.57 -9.72 -8.52
N ARG A 30 -13.63 -9.06 -9.20
CA ARG A 30 -12.54 -9.74 -9.92
C ARG A 30 -11.53 -10.37 -8.96
N ILE A 31 -11.17 -9.68 -7.88
CA ILE A 31 -10.23 -10.22 -6.89
C ILE A 31 -10.87 -11.39 -6.12
N HIS A 32 -12.17 -11.32 -5.85
CA HIS A 32 -12.92 -12.39 -5.17
C HIS A 32 -13.06 -13.69 -5.97
N LEU A 33 -12.88 -13.67 -7.31
CA LEU A 33 -12.88 -14.90 -8.12
C LEU A 33 -11.83 -15.92 -7.68
N ARG A 34 -10.67 -15.45 -7.19
CA ARG A 34 -9.59 -16.32 -6.71
C ARG A 34 -9.28 -16.13 -5.23
N ASN A 35 -9.60 -14.96 -4.67
CA ASN A 35 -9.35 -14.63 -3.27
C ASN A 35 -10.66 -14.17 -2.60
N PRO A 36 -11.60 -15.08 -2.26
CA PRO A 36 -12.91 -14.71 -1.72
C PRO A 36 -12.85 -13.92 -0.41
N SER A 37 -11.78 -14.06 0.37
CA SER A 37 -11.56 -13.35 1.62
C SER A 37 -10.98 -11.94 1.46
N ALA A 38 -10.60 -11.52 0.25
CA ALA A 38 -9.92 -10.25 0.05
C ALA A 38 -10.82 -9.08 0.49
N ALA A 39 -10.39 -8.31 1.48
CA ALA A 39 -11.11 -7.15 1.96
C ALA A 39 -10.43 -5.85 1.50
N PHE A 40 -11.23 -4.84 1.14
CA PHE A 40 -10.68 -3.49 0.96
C PHE A 40 -10.21 -2.97 2.32
N PHE A 41 -8.95 -2.54 2.38
CA PHE A 41 -8.35 -2.02 3.60
C PHE A 41 -8.31 -0.48 3.58
N CYS A 42 -7.57 0.12 2.64
CA CYS A 42 -7.50 1.58 2.50
C CYS A 42 -7.07 1.99 1.09
N VAL A 43 -7.28 3.27 0.77
CA VAL A 43 -6.61 3.92 -0.35
C VAL A 43 -5.20 4.30 0.10
N ALA A 44 -4.19 4.11 -0.74
CA ALA A 44 -2.82 4.55 -0.48
C ALA A 44 -2.24 5.27 -1.70
N ARG A 45 -1.21 6.08 -1.47
CA ARG A 45 -0.45 6.75 -2.54
C ARG A 45 0.73 5.89 -2.99
N LEU A 46 1.10 5.99 -4.26
CA LEU A 46 2.26 5.29 -4.83
C LEU A 46 3.56 5.54 -4.02
N GLN A 47 3.70 6.73 -3.44
CA GLN A 47 4.81 7.10 -2.57
C GLN A 47 5.00 6.12 -1.39
N ILE A 48 3.92 5.66 -0.76
CA ILE A 48 3.99 4.66 0.33
C ILE A 48 4.56 3.34 -0.17
N ILE A 49 4.14 2.90 -1.36
CA ILE A 49 4.63 1.66 -1.97
C ILE A 49 6.13 1.77 -2.25
N CYS A 50 6.58 2.89 -2.81
CA CYS A 50 8.00 3.15 -3.03
C CYS A 50 8.81 3.19 -1.73
N MET A 51 8.28 3.82 -0.68
CA MET A 51 8.91 3.86 0.65
C MET A 51 9.06 2.45 1.24
N GLY A 52 7.99 1.66 1.25
CA GLY A 52 8.01 0.29 1.76
C GLY A 52 8.95 -0.62 0.97
N ALA A 53 9.02 -0.47 -0.36
CA ALA A 53 9.93 -1.23 -1.21
C ALA A 53 11.41 -0.94 -0.87
N LYS A 54 11.74 0.33 -0.62
CA LYS A 54 13.08 0.75 -0.19
C LYS A 54 13.41 0.22 1.20
N GLU A 55 12.49 0.37 2.15
CA GLU A 55 12.67 -0.06 3.55
C GLU A 55 12.91 -1.58 3.65
N ASN A 56 12.17 -2.38 2.87
CA ASN A 56 12.29 -3.83 2.88
C ASN A 56 13.40 -4.36 1.96
N GLY A 57 14.18 -3.48 1.32
CA GLY A 57 15.33 -3.89 0.50
C GLY A 57 14.96 -4.66 -0.76
N LEU A 58 13.83 -4.33 -1.43
CA LEU A 58 13.50 -4.94 -2.72
C LEU A 58 14.59 -4.66 -3.77
N PRO A 59 14.75 -5.49 -4.81
CA PRO A 59 15.75 -5.27 -5.84
C PRO A 59 15.69 -3.84 -6.42
N LEU A 60 16.85 -3.19 -6.58
CA LEU A 60 16.92 -1.79 -7.04
C LEU A 60 16.19 -1.58 -8.36
N GLU A 61 16.33 -2.50 -9.30
CA GLU A 61 15.62 -2.44 -10.59
C GLU A 61 14.08 -2.40 -10.41
N TYR A 62 13.56 -3.14 -9.42
CA TYR A 62 12.13 -3.12 -9.12
C TYR A 62 11.72 -1.80 -8.45
N GLN A 63 12.56 -1.25 -7.57
CA GLN A 63 12.31 0.08 -6.99
C GLN A 63 12.25 1.16 -8.07
N GLU A 64 13.13 1.11 -9.09
CA GLU A 64 13.10 2.05 -10.22
C GLU A 64 11.84 1.87 -11.08
N LYS A 65 11.40 0.62 -11.31
CA LYS A 65 10.11 0.36 -11.97
C LYS A 65 8.93 0.98 -11.21
N LEU A 66 8.91 0.87 -9.88
CA LEU A 66 7.86 1.49 -9.06
C LEU A 66 7.86 3.02 -9.17
N LYS A 67 9.05 3.64 -9.14
CA LYS A 67 9.20 5.11 -9.28
C LYS A 67 8.80 5.61 -10.67
N ALA A 68 8.91 4.77 -11.69
CA ALA A 68 8.53 5.09 -13.07
C ALA A 68 7.02 5.00 -13.33
N ILE A 69 6.23 4.46 -12.39
CA ILE A 69 4.76 4.42 -12.52
C ILE A 69 4.23 5.84 -12.39
N GLU A 70 3.47 6.30 -13.38
CA GLU A 70 2.78 7.58 -13.32
C GLU A 70 1.60 7.50 -12.33
N PRO A 71 1.54 8.36 -11.29
CA PRO A 71 0.41 8.40 -10.39
C PRO A 71 -0.84 8.91 -11.13
N ASN A 72 -2.02 8.50 -10.68
CA ASN A 72 -3.27 9.09 -11.17
C ASN A 72 -3.50 10.49 -10.54
N ASP A 73 -4.51 11.19 -11.03
CA ASP A 73 -4.95 12.51 -10.57
C ASP A 73 -5.83 12.46 -9.31
N TYR A 74 -5.84 11.33 -8.59
CA TYR A 74 -6.65 11.18 -7.39
C TYR A 74 -6.17 12.12 -6.27
N THR A 75 -7.01 13.11 -5.96
CA THR A 75 -6.81 14.11 -4.90
C THR A 75 -7.79 13.94 -3.74
N GLY A 76 -8.56 12.85 -3.74
CA GLY A 76 -9.53 12.55 -2.68
C GLY A 76 -8.88 12.22 -1.35
N LYS A 77 -9.72 12.07 -0.31
CA LYS A 77 -9.24 11.82 1.05
C LYS A 77 -8.55 10.45 1.16
N VAL A 78 -7.42 10.45 1.84
CA VAL A 78 -6.69 9.27 2.33
C VAL A 78 -6.78 9.25 3.87
N SER A 79 -6.55 8.11 4.52
CA SER A 79 -6.56 8.07 5.99
C SER A 79 -5.47 8.97 6.59
N GLU A 80 -5.74 9.54 7.76
CA GLU A 80 -4.81 10.45 8.45
C GLU A 80 -3.46 9.77 8.73
N GLU A 81 -3.50 8.48 9.08
CA GLU A 81 -2.31 7.65 9.28
C GLU A 81 -1.41 7.59 8.05
N ILE A 82 -1.99 7.49 6.85
CA ILE A 82 -1.22 7.45 5.60
C ILE A 82 -0.65 8.83 5.27
N GLU A 83 -1.41 9.89 5.48
CA GLU A 83 -0.93 11.26 5.31
C GLU A 83 0.26 11.56 6.23
N ASP A 84 0.21 11.08 7.47
CA ASP A 84 1.29 11.26 8.43
C ASP A 84 2.55 10.47 8.05
N ILE A 85 2.40 9.24 7.53
CA ILE A 85 3.52 8.46 7.00
C ILE A 85 4.19 9.19 5.83
N ILE A 86 3.40 9.76 4.91
CA ILE A 86 3.92 10.52 3.76
C ILE A 86 4.74 11.73 4.22
N LYS A 87 4.18 12.56 5.11
CA LYS A 87 4.87 13.74 5.65
C LYS A 87 6.16 13.37 6.39
N LYS A 88 6.15 12.26 7.12
CA LYS A 88 7.34 11.75 7.82
C LYS A 88 8.42 11.25 6.84
N GLY A 89 8.02 10.63 5.73
CA GLY A 89 8.94 10.17 4.69
C GLY A 89 9.63 11.33 3.96
N GLU A 90 8.90 12.42 3.72
CA GLU A 90 9.44 13.63 3.09
C GLU A 90 10.48 14.33 3.96
N THR A 91 10.24 14.39 5.27
CA THR A 91 11.15 15.02 6.25
C THR A 91 12.45 14.23 6.50
N GLN A 92 12.49 12.93 6.19
CA GLN A 92 13.70 12.10 6.31
C GLN A 92 14.61 12.12 5.06
N THR A 93 14.21 12.84 4.00
CA THR A 93 14.97 12.96 2.75
C THR A 93 15.72 14.31 2.65
N LEU A 94 15.68 15.14 3.70
CA LEU A 94 16.44 16.39 3.85
C LEU A 94 17.66 16.22 4.77
#